data_AF-A0A819FME0-F1
#
_entry.id   AF-A0A819FME0-F1
#
_cell.length_a   1.000
_cell.length_b   1.000
_cell.length_c   1.000
_cell.angle_alpha   90.00
_cell.angle_beta   90.00
_cell.angle_gamma   90.00
#
_symmetry.space_group_name_H-M   'P 1'
#
loop_
_entity.id
_entity.type
_entity.pdbx_description
1 polymer ?
#
loop_
_entity_poly.entity_id
_entity_poly.type
_entity_poly.pdbx_seq_one_letter_code
_entity_poly.pdbx_strand_id
1 'polypeptide(L)'
;FIAHILQFQFYRAMCRLQGVTKRLHMCDIYGNKDVGKKFKEMLSMGCSKSWSEILESLTGENKLESKAMLDYFQPLYNWLKMENLARGYPVGWI
;
A
#
# COMPACT_ATOMS: atom_id res chain seq x y z
N PHE A 1 -0.05 5.57 -13.26
CA PHE A 1 0.58 4.29 -12.88
C PHE A 1 1.31 4.35 -11.54
N ILE A 2 2.48 5.01 -11.42
CA ILE A 2 3.33 4.98 -10.21
C ILE A 2 2.57 5.33 -8.91
N ALA A 3 1.79 6.40 -8.92
CA ALA A 3 0.99 6.82 -7.77
C ALA A 3 0.06 5.71 -7.24
N HIS A 4 -0.43 4.84 -8.13
CA HIS A 4 -1.31 3.74 -7.71
C HIS A 4 -0.58 2.66 -6.92
N ILE A 5 0.73 2.48 -7.12
CA ILE A 5 1.54 1.54 -6.33
C ILE A 5 1.98 2.23 -5.03
N LEU A 6 2.50 3.45 -5.13
CA LEU A 6 3.00 4.22 -3.98
C LEU A 6 1.92 4.49 -2.93
N GLN A 7 0.68 4.80 -3.34
CA GLN A 7 -0.40 5.03 -2.37
C GLN A 7 -0.59 3.83 -1.43
N PHE A 8 -0.49 2.59 -1.92
CA PHE A 8 -0.60 1.41 -1.07
C PHE A 8 0.66 1.20 -0.22
N GLN A 9 1.86 1.47 -0.75
CA GLN A 9 3.09 1.41 0.06
C GLN A 9 3.06 2.40 1.22
N PHE A 10 2.68 3.66 0.96
CA PHE A 10 2.50 4.68 1.99
C PHE A 10 1.43 4.24 2.98
N TYR A 11 0.27 3.79 2.49
CA TYR A 11 -0.83 3.35 3.35
C TYR A 11 -0.42 2.20 4.26
N ARG A 12 0.25 1.17 3.72
CA ARG A 12 0.78 0.05 4.50
C ARG A 12 1.75 0.50 5.57
N ALA A 13 2.68 1.40 5.25
CA ALA A 13 3.61 1.95 6.21
C ALA A 13 2.90 2.69 7.34
N MET A 14 1.98 3.58 6.99
CA MET A 14 1.17 4.34 7.96
C MET A 14 0.31 3.44 8.86
N CYS A 15 -0.26 2.36 8.31
CA CYS A 15 -1.01 1.37 9.08
C CYS A 15 -0.11 0.58 10.05
N ARG A 16 1.11 0.22 9.62
CA ARG A 16 2.11 -0.45 10.48
C ARG A 16 2.52 0.42 11.66
N LEU A 17 2.59 1.74 11.50
CA LEU A 17 2.87 2.67 12.61
C LEU A 17 1.83 2.58 13.73
N GLN A 18 0.61 2.14 13.42
CA GLN A 18 -0.49 1.93 14.37
C GLN A 18 -0.63 0.48 14.85
N GLY A 19 0.34 -0.39 14.50
CA GLY A 19 0.31 -1.82 14.82
C GLY A 19 -0.55 -2.68 13.88
N VAL A 20 -1.19 -2.09 12.86
CA VAL A 20 -2.01 -2.84 11.90
C VAL A 20 -1.11 -3.48 10.84
N THR A 21 -0.88 -4.79 10.98
CA THR A 21 -0.02 -5.58 10.07
C THR A 21 -0.80 -6.56 9.19
N LYS A 22 -2.08 -6.79 9.51
CA LYS A 22 -2.99 -7.70 8.80
C LYS A 22 -4.24 -6.93 8.36
N ARG A 23 -4.97 -7.47 7.37
CA ARG A 23 -6.22 -6.88 6.84
C ARG A 23 -6.06 -5.40 6.51
N LEU A 24 -5.10 -5.08 5.63
CA LEU A 24 -4.75 -3.70 5.31
C LEU A 24 -5.95 -2.85 4.86
N HIS A 25 -6.91 -3.46 4.15
CA HIS A 25 -8.16 -2.81 3.73
C HIS A 25 -9.08 -2.34 4.87
N MET A 26 -8.87 -2.80 6.11
CA MET A 26 -9.63 -2.40 7.31
C MET A 26 -8.91 -1.35 8.16
N CYS A 27 -7.68 -0.99 7.80
CA CYS A 27 -6.96 0.06 8.52
C CYS A 27 -7.70 1.40 8.42
N ASP A 28 -7.56 2.23 9.44
CA ASP A 28 -7.96 3.64 9.41
C ASP A 28 -6.83 4.47 10.04
N ILE A 29 -6.41 5.53 9.36
CA ILE A 29 -5.34 6.44 9.81
C ILE A 29 -5.91 7.76 10.36
N TYR A 30 -7.24 7.92 10.39
CA TYR A 30 -7.90 9.12 10.86
C TYR A 30 -7.53 9.46 12.30
N GLY A 31 -7.27 10.75 12.57
CA GLY A 31 -6.98 11.25 13.91
C GLY A 31 -5.60 10.88 14.48
N ASN A 32 -4.81 10.03 13.81
CA ASN A 32 -3.50 9.63 14.32
C ASN A 32 -2.41 10.69 14.04
N LYS A 33 -2.04 11.42 15.09
CA LYS A 33 -1.03 12.50 14.99
C LYS A 33 0.38 11.99 14.73
N ASP A 34 0.73 10.80 15.20
CA ASP A 34 2.07 10.22 15.00
C ASP A 34 2.28 9.80 13.54
N VAL A 35 1.25 9.19 12.94
CA VAL A 35 1.20 8.91 11.49
C VAL A 35 1.30 10.21 10.70
N GLY A 36 0.48 11.21 11.05
CA GLY A 36 0.50 12.51 10.39
C GLY A 36 1.86 13.21 10.49
N LYS A 37 2.53 13.13 11.64
CA LYS A 37 3.88 13.67 11.82
C LYS A 37 4.89 13.00 10.90
N LYS A 38 4.89 11.66 10.83
CA LYS A 38 5.79 10.90 9.94
C LYS A 38 5.54 11.20 8.47
N PHE A 39 4.27 11.28 8.06
CA PHE A 39 3.91 11.62 6.70
C PHE A 39 4.33 13.05 6.34
N LYS A 40 4.15 14.01 7.26
CA LYS A 40 4.62 15.39 7.09
C LYS A 40 6.14 15.47 6.97
N GLU A 41 6.89 14.73 7.79
CA GLU A 41 8.36 14.66 7.72
C GLU A 41 8.81 14.25 6.31
N MET A 42 8.21 13.19 5.74
CA MET A 42 8.47 12.75 4.37
C MET A 42 8.12 13.82 3.32
N LEU A 43 6.92 14.39 3.39
CA LEU A 43 6.46 15.41 2.43
C LEU A 43 7.32 16.67 2.45
N SER A 44 7.82 17.06 3.62
CA SER A 44 8.62 18.29 3.80
C SER A 44 9.99 18.21 3.10
N MET A 45 10.45 17.02 2.72
CA MET A 45 11.72 16.86 2.01
C MET A 45 11.64 17.38 0.56
N GLY A 46 10.45 17.44 -0.03
CA GLY A 46 10.26 17.92 -1.42
C GLY A 46 11.21 17.22 -2.39
N CYS A 47 11.91 18.00 -3.21
CA CYS A 47 12.91 17.49 -4.16
C CYS A 47 14.36 17.57 -3.64
N SER A 48 14.57 17.75 -2.33
CA SER A 48 15.92 17.92 -1.75
C SER A 48 16.72 16.62 -1.63
N LYS A 49 16.05 15.46 -1.76
CA LYS A 49 16.62 14.12 -1.65
C LYS A 49 16.14 13.26 -2.81
N SER A 50 16.79 12.13 -3.05
CA SER A 50 16.31 11.18 -4.05
C SER A 50 14.94 10.61 -3.62
N TRP A 51 14.09 10.31 -4.58
CA TRP A 51 12.77 9.74 -4.30
C TRP A 51 12.84 8.44 -3.48
N SER A 52 13.92 7.66 -3.66
CA SER A 52 14.19 6.41 -2.96
C SER A 52 14.46 6.64 -1.46
N GLU A 53 15.28 7.65 -1.12
CA GLU A 53 15.53 8.04 0.26
C GLU A 53 14.26 8.59 0.93
N ILE A 54 13.49 9.39 0.18
CA ILE A 54 12.22 9.95 0.67
C ILE A 54 11.24 8.81 0.95
N LEU A 55 11.10 7.84 0.04
CA LEU A 55 10.25 6.67 0.23
C LEU A 55 10.65 5.88 1.49
N GLU A 56 11.94 5.59 1.63
CA GLU A 56 12.49 4.83 2.75
C GLU A 56 12.23 5.52 4.11
N SER A 57 12.25 6.86 4.15
CA SER A 57 12.00 7.62 5.37
C SER A 57 10.62 7.38 6.01
N LEU A 58 9.61 7.04 5.21
CA LEU A 58 8.26 6.71 5.69
C LEU A 58 8.03 5.21 5.77
N THR A 59 8.47 4.46 4.75
CA THR A 59 8.05 3.07 4.56
C THR A 59 9.06 2.04 5.08
N GLY A 60 10.32 2.45 5.27
CA GLY A 60 11.45 1.54 5.45
C GLY A 60 11.80 0.74 4.19
N GLU A 61 11.19 1.05 3.04
CA GLU A 61 11.40 0.42 1.75
C GLU A 61 11.95 1.47 0.78
N ASN A 62 12.95 1.12 -0.03
CA ASN A 62 13.59 2.05 -0.96
C ASN A 62 13.25 1.76 -2.44
N LYS A 63 12.29 0.88 -2.69
CA LYS A 63 11.87 0.47 -4.04
C LYS A 63 10.37 0.58 -4.20
N LEU A 64 9.95 0.79 -5.44
CA LEU A 64 8.56 0.69 -5.85
C LEU A 64 8.14 -0.79 -5.84
N GLU A 65 7.20 -1.15 -4.96
CA GLU A 65 6.74 -2.53 -4.79
C GLU A 65 5.22 -2.65 -4.81
N SER A 66 4.70 -3.60 -5.59
CA SER A 66 3.26 -3.89 -5.68
C SER A 66 2.71 -4.69 -4.50
N LYS A 67 3.59 -5.18 -3.60
CA LYS A 67 3.19 -6.08 -2.51
C LYS A 67 2.10 -5.48 -1.62
N ALA A 68 2.20 -4.19 -1.29
CA ALA A 68 1.18 -3.53 -0.47
C ALA A 68 -0.20 -3.49 -1.14
N MET A 69 -0.26 -3.33 -2.46
CA MET A 69 -1.49 -3.38 -3.24
C MET A 69 -2.08 -4.80 -3.25
N LEU A 70 -1.25 -5.82 -3.42
CA LEU A 70 -1.67 -7.22 -3.36
C LEU A 70 -2.19 -7.59 -1.95
N ASP A 71 -1.48 -7.17 -0.89
CA ASP A 71 -1.90 -7.38 0.51
C ASP A 71 -3.27 -6.75 0.79
N TYR A 72 -3.53 -5.56 0.23
CA TYR A 72 -4.81 -4.85 0.37
C TYR A 72 -5.96 -5.65 -0.28
N PHE A 73 -5.79 -6.07 -1.54
CA PHE A 73 -6.81 -6.74 -2.34
C PHE A 73 -6.85 -8.26 -2.16
N GLN A 74 -6.00 -8.84 -1.31
CA GLN A 74 -5.89 -10.29 -1.14
C GLN A 74 -7.25 -11.02 -0.96
N PRO A 75 -8.21 -10.53 -0.15
CA PRO A 75 -9.49 -11.21 0.00
C PRO A 75 -10.31 -11.20 -1.30
N LEU A 76 -10.33 -10.06 -2.00
CA LEU A 76 -11.03 -9.93 -3.28
C LEU A 76 -10.38 -10.80 -4.35
N TYR A 77 -9.05 -10.82 -4.41
CA TYR A 77 -8.31 -11.67 -5.34
C TYR A 77 -8.62 -13.15 -5.13
N ASN A 78 -8.65 -13.61 -3.87
CA ASN A 78 -9.01 -14.99 -3.55
C ASN A 78 -10.45 -15.30 -3.96
N TRP A 79 -11.38 -14.40 -3.67
CA TRP A 79 -12.79 -14.56 -4.04
C TRP A 79 -12.98 -14.64 -5.55
N LEU A 80 -12.38 -13.70 -6.30
CA LEU A 80 -12.45 -13.67 -7.77
C LEU A 80 -11.88 -14.94 -8.41
N LYS A 81 -10.77 -15.47 -7.86
CA LYS A 81 -10.21 -16.74 -8.34
C LYS A 81 -11.18 -17.91 -8.18
N MET A 82 -11.83 -18.01 -7.02
CA MET A 82 -12.81 -19.07 -6.77
C MET A 82 -14.04 -18.91 -7.67
N GLU A 83 -14.57 -17.69 -7.80
CA GLU A 83 -15.76 -17.44 -8.60
C GLU A 83 -15.50 -17.68 -10.09
N ASN A 84 -14.38 -17.20 -10.64
CA ASN A 84 -14.02 -17.44 -12.03
C ASN A 84 -13.89 -18.94 -12.32
N LEU A 85 -13.28 -19.70 -11.41
CA LEU A 85 -13.17 -21.15 -11.53
C LEU A 85 -14.55 -21.83 -11.49
N ALA A 86 -15.41 -21.43 -10.55
CA ALA A 86 -16.76 -21.99 -10.41
C ALA A 86 -17.65 -21.71 -11.63
N ARG A 87 -17.45 -20.57 -12.30
CA ARG A 87 -18.21 -20.15 -13.49
C ARG A 87 -17.58 -20.61 -14.81
N GLY A 88 -16.34 -21.11 -14.78
CA GLY A 88 -15.59 -21.43 -15.98
C GLY A 88 -15.21 -20.20 -16.81
N TYR A 89 -15.07 -19.03 -16.20
CA TYR A 89 -14.67 -17.81 -16.92
C TYR A 89 -13.17 -17.86 -17.26
N PRO A 90 -12.80 -17.69 -18.54
CA PRO A 90 -11.39 -17.67 -18.94
C PRO A 90 -10.71 -16.42 -18.38
N VAL A 91 -9.42 -16.54 -18.04
CA VAL A 91 -8.58 -15.40 -17.68
C VAL A 91 -7.84 -14.94 -18.93
N GLY A 92 -8.03 -13.67 -19.30
CA GLY A 92 -7.51 -13.11 -20.54
C GLY A 92 -8.61 -12.97 -21.59
N TRP A 93 -8.24 -12.93 -22.86
CA TRP A 93 -9.12 -12.65 -24.00
C TRP A 93 -9.03 -13.78 -25.05
N ILE A 94 -8.89 -15.02 -24.56
CA ILE A 94 -8.96 -16.23 -25.39
C ILE A 94 -10.40 -16.49 -25.80
#